data_AF-A0A965U249-F1
#
_entry.id   AF-A0A965U249-F1
#
_cell.length_a   1.000
_cell.length_b   1.000
_cell.length_c   1.000
_cell.angle_alpha   90.00
_cell.angle_beta   90.00
_cell.angle_gamma   90.00
#
_symmetry.space_group_name_H-M   'P 1'
#
loop_
_entity.id
_entity.type
_entity.pdbx_description
1 polymer ?
#
loop_
_entity_poly.entity_id
_entity_poly.type
_entity_poly.pdbx_seq_one_letter_code
_entity_poly.pdbx_strand_id
1 'polypeptide(L)'
;MEIVGLMVALNISMWMGRKKSKEAENIVLTHFSAKNAGNFYKKLVDDPSLKEIQKIAGAARIAHSNMTQPWDDQGYRYLSPVKALDYIAEMNTYSNEYYDAVSVFLNKYNNCIDEAKTRLGALFNVKDYPSIEQIKNKFSFSFHTQSIPTQINNDLLDDTIAASLQEKLSKEIDDRFNKVKKSLWHNAYEKLSLLRERLSSANIFRNSTIENIVEYANDIMLLTDIVDDTLVDFLNELKSVYSAVEIDRLRTDNEYRKKYAETTSRLMYEASQNG
;
A
#
# COMPACT_ATOMS: atom_id res chain seq x y z
N MET A 1 14.48 24.56 -12.91
CA MET A 1 14.40 23.10 -13.01
C MET A 1 13.02 22.73 -12.49
N GLU A 2 12.01 22.70 -13.36
CA GLU A 2 10.66 22.28 -12.97
C GLU A 2 10.72 20.79 -12.69
N ILE A 3 10.74 20.42 -11.41
CA ILE A 3 10.61 19.03 -11.00
C ILE A 3 9.14 18.68 -11.21
N VAL A 4 8.86 17.90 -12.26
CA VAL A 4 7.50 17.46 -12.65
C VAL A 4 6.98 16.35 -11.71
N GLY A 5 7.85 15.81 -10.85
CA GLY A 5 7.49 14.84 -9.81
C GLY A 5 8.66 13.99 -9.34
N LEU A 6 8.45 13.24 -8.26
CA LEU A 6 9.37 12.24 -7.77
C LEU A 6 8.80 10.83 -7.97
N MET A 7 9.66 9.86 -8.18
CA MET A 7 9.34 8.45 -8.05
C MET A 7 9.93 7.95 -6.73
N VAL A 8 9.24 7.01 -6.09
CA VAL A 8 9.70 6.40 -4.85
C VAL A 8 9.37 4.92 -4.83
N ALA A 9 10.28 4.12 -4.29
CA ALA A 9 10.05 2.71 -4.04
C ALA A 9 10.46 2.34 -2.61
N LEU A 10 9.58 1.58 -1.94
CA LEU A 10 9.74 1.09 -0.57
C LEU A 10 10.10 -0.40 -0.60
N ASN A 11 11.22 -0.75 0.03
CA ASN A 11 11.69 -2.11 0.17
C ASN A 11 11.75 -2.49 1.65
N ILE A 12 10.93 -3.47 2.04
CA ILE A 12 10.95 -4.02 3.41
C ILE A 12 11.10 -5.53 3.33
N SER A 13 12.21 -6.04 3.85
CA SER A 13 12.53 -7.46 3.95
C SER A 13 12.47 -7.91 5.40
N MET A 14 11.86 -9.07 5.66
CA MET A 14 11.74 -9.62 7.02
C MET A 14 11.77 -11.15 7.00
N TRP A 15 12.28 -11.75 8.08
CA TRP A 15 12.18 -13.19 8.29
C TRP A 15 10.82 -13.57 8.91
N MET A 16 10.10 -14.52 8.31
CA MET A 16 8.74 -14.88 8.75
C MET A 16 8.68 -15.89 9.90
N GLY A 17 9.83 -16.35 10.43
CA GLY A 17 9.86 -17.29 11.55
C GLY A 17 9.17 -18.63 11.27
N ARG A 18 9.10 -19.07 10.01
CA ARG A 18 8.43 -20.33 9.60
C ARG A 18 9.25 -21.09 8.57
N LYS A 19 9.12 -22.42 8.56
CA LYS A 19 9.74 -23.29 7.56
C LYS A 19 8.81 -24.42 7.15
N LYS A 20 8.78 -24.73 5.85
CA LYS A 20 8.03 -25.87 5.32
C LYS A 20 8.64 -27.17 5.87
N SER A 21 7.83 -28.07 6.40
CA SER A 21 8.25 -29.39 6.87
C SER A 21 7.70 -30.47 5.95
N LYS A 22 8.55 -30.98 5.05
CA LYS A 22 8.18 -32.07 4.13
C LYS A 22 7.82 -33.35 4.89
N GLU A 23 8.49 -33.62 6.01
CA GLU A 23 8.23 -34.79 6.84
C GLU A 23 6.82 -34.75 7.44
N ALA A 24 6.46 -33.65 8.10
CA ALA A 24 5.13 -33.48 8.69
C ALA A 24 4.03 -33.47 7.61
N GLU A 25 4.29 -32.83 6.48
CA GLU A 25 3.39 -32.85 5.32
C GLU A 25 3.16 -34.27 4.80
N ASN A 26 4.21 -35.07 4.65
CA ASN A 26 4.09 -36.46 4.22
C ASN A 26 3.26 -37.28 5.22
N ILE A 27 3.46 -37.12 6.53
CA ILE A 27 2.68 -37.82 7.55
C ILE A 27 1.18 -37.51 7.38
N VAL A 28 0.82 -36.23 7.24
CA VAL A 28 -0.58 -35.81 7.08
C VAL A 28 -1.17 -36.33 5.76
N LEU A 29 -0.45 -36.17 4.65
CA LEU A 29 -0.93 -36.60 3.34
C LEU A 29 -1.10 -38.12 3.27
N THR A 30 -0.16 -38.90 3.82
CA THR A 30 -0.28 -40.36 3.92
C THR A 30 -1.47 -40.76 4.79
N HIS A 31 -1.65 -40.12 5.95
CA HIS A 31 -2.77 -40.43 6.84
C HIS A 31 -4.13 -40.29 6.16
N PHE A 32 -4.32 -39.24 5.35
CA PHE A 32 -5.57 -38.99 4.64
C PHE A 32 -5.60 -39.55 3.21
N SER A 33 -4.57 -40.29 2.78
CA SER A 33 -4.45 -40.77 1.38
C SER A 33 -4.58 -39.65 0.33
N ALA A 34 -4.16 -38.45 0.70
CA ALA A 34 -4.29 -37.25 -0.11
C ALA A 34 -3.03 -37.01 -0.94
N LYS A 35 -3.19 -36.38 -2.11
CA LYS A 35 -2.08 -36.00 -3.00
C LYS A 35 -2.21 -34.53 -3.38
N ASN A 36 -1.11 -33.78 -3.29
CA ASN A 36 -1.06 -32.34 -3.58
C ASN A 36 -2.14 -31.51 -2.85
N ALA A 37 -2.55 -31.97 -1.66
CA ALA A 37 -3.72 -31.42 -0.97
C ALA A 37 -3.38 -30.37 0.10
N GLY A 38 -2.09 -30.15 0.40
CA GLY A 38 -1.71 -29.17 1.40
C GLY A 38 -0.21 -29.11 1.66
N ASN A 39 0.20 -28.05 2.36
CA ASN A 39 1.57 -27.86 2.82
C ASN A 39 1.59 -27.73 4.35
N PHE A 40 2.60 -28.30 5.01
CA PHE A 40 2.81 -28.08 6.45
C PHE A 40 3.95 -27.09 6.69
N TYR A 41 3.67 -25.98 7.37
CA TYR A 41 4.68 -25.01 7.81
C TYR A 41 4.76 -25.02 9.33
N LYS A 42 5.92 -25.40 9.87
CA LYS A 42 6.18 -25.23 11.30
C LYS A 42 6.59 -23.80 11.58
N LYS A 43 6.00 -23.23 12.64
CA LYS A 43 6.45 -21.96 13.23
C LYS A 43 7.73 -22.23 14.01
N LEU A 44 8.84 -21.69 13.52
CA LEU A 44 10.14 -21.75 14.20
C LEU A 44 10.12 -20.85 15.44
N VAL A 45 9.49 -19.69 15.36
CA VAL A 45 9.31 -18.78 16.49
C VAL A 45 7.83 -18.41 16.65
N ASP A 46 7.36 -18.29 17.89
CA ASP A 46 6.03 -17.78 18.24
C ASP A 46 6.14 -16.73 19.36
N ASP A 47 6.98 -15.72 19.15
CA ASP A 47 7.17 -14.60 20.07
C ASP A 47 6.45 -13.34 19.55
N PRO A 48 5.79 -12.55 20.42
CA PRO A 48 5.13 -11.30 20.03
C PRO A 48 6.04 -10.28 19.35
N SER A 49 7.35 -10.23 19.66
CA SER A 49 8.28 -9.27 19.06
C SER A 49 8.42 -9.45 17.55
N LEU A 50 8.35 -10.69 17.03
CA LEU A 50 8.34 -10.93 15.60
C LEU A 50 7.03 -10.45 14.93
N LYS A 51 5.90 -10.52 15.66
CA LYS A 51 4.61 -10.01 15.17
C LYS A 51 4.61 -8.49 15.12
N GLU A 52 5.27 -7.82 16.07
CA GLU A 52 5.36 -6.35 16.06
C GLU A 52 6.14 -5.84 14.84
N ILE A 53 7.25 -6.49 14.47
CA ILE A 53 7.99 -6.18 13.23
C ILE A 53 7.08 -6.29 12.00
N GLN A 54 6.27 -7.36 11.91
CA GLN A 54 5.33 -7.56 10.80
C GLN A 54 4.25 -6.48 10.77
N LYS A 55 3.76 -6.06 11.94
CA LYS A 55 2.75 -5.01 12.07
C LYS A 55 3.29 -3.66 11.60
N ILE A 56 4.48 -3.25 12.05
CA ILE A 56 5.15 -2.01 11.61
C ILE A 56 5.39 -2.05 10.10
N ALA A 57 5.93 -3.16 9.58
CA ALA A 57 6.15 -3.33 8.15
C ALA A 57 4.84 -3.30 7.32
N GLY A 58 3.74 -3.76 7.89
CA GLY A 58 2.41 -3.67 7.28
C GLY A 58 1.90 -2.24 7.25
N ALA A 59 1.99 -1.53 8.38
CA ALA A 59 1.60 -0.13 8.50
C ALA A 59 2.38 0.77 7.54
N ALA A 60 3.71 0.60 7.47
CA ALA A 60 4.56 1.34 6.55
C ALA A 60 4.17 1.15 5.07
N ARG A 61 3.80 -0.08 4.65
CA ARG A 61 3.33 -0.33 3.28
C ARG A 61 1.98 0.34 3.00
N ILE A 62 1.09 0.40 3.98
CA ILE A 62 -0.20 1.09 3.86
C ILE A 62 0.04 2.59 3.73
N ALA A 63 0.83 3.18 4.63
CA ALA A 63 1.22 4.59 4.58
C ALA A 63 1.87 4.95 3.23
N HIS A 64 2.85 4.16 2.78
CA HIS A 64 3.47 4.32 1.47
C HIS A 64 2.43 4.33 0.33
N SER A 65 1.49 3.39 0.34
CA SER A 65 0.45 3.30 -0.69
C SER A 65 -0.53 4.49 -0.64
N ASN A 66 -0.83 5.02 0.55
CA ASN A 66 -1.75 6.15 0.73
C ASN A 66 -1.13 7.49 0.29
N MET A 67 0.17 7.65 0.47
CA MET A 67 0.88 8.90 0.18
C MET A 67 1.37 8.99 -1.27
N THR A 68 1.25 7.93 -2.07
CA THR A 68 1.85 7.83 -3.40
C THR A 68 0.89 7.20 -4.41
N GLN A 69 1.09 7.46 -5.70
CA GLN A 69 0.27 6.88 -6.78
C GLN A 69 1.02 5.82 -7.57
N PRO A 70 0.37 4.80 -8.15
CA PRO A 70 1.05 3.82 -9.00
C PRO A 70 1.75 4.53 -10.18
N TRP A 71 3.02 4.19 -10.46
CA TRP A 71 3.78 4.80 -11.57
C TRP A 71 4.25 3.78 -12.59
N ASP A 72 4.83 2.66 -12.14
CA ASP A 72 5.21 1.55 -13.00
C ASP A 72 5.00 0.17 -12.36
N ASP A 73 5.17 -0.87 -13.18
CA ASP A 73 5.09 -2.27 -12.77
C ASP A 73 6.36 -2.76 -12.05
N GLN A 74 7.39 -1.92 -11.96
CA GLN A 74 8.68 -2.24 -11.33
C GLN A 74 8.71 -1.88 -9.84
N GLY A 75 7.60 -1.36 -9.32
CA GLY A 75 7.44 -1.04 -7.90
C GLY A 75 7.74 0.41 -7.56
N TYR A 76 8.05 1.26 -8.55
CA TYR A 76 8.06 2.70 -8.33
C TYR A 76 6.64 3.25 -8.29
N ARG A 77 6.46 4.18 -7.37
CA ARG A 77 5.24 4.96 -7.20
C ARG A 77 5.56 6.43 -7.37
N TYR A 78 4.63 7.17 -7.93
CA TYR A 78 4.69 8.61 -8.04
C TYR A 78 4.48 9.24 -6.66
N LEU A 79 5.37 10.16 -6.31
CA LEU A 79 5.33 11.00 -5.11
C LEU A 79 5.29 12.45 -5.55
N SER A 80 4.20 13.15 -5.24
CA SER A 80 4.13 14.60 -5.51
C SER A 80 5.20 15.32 -4.69
N PRO A 81 5.93 16.29 -5.28
CA PRO A 81 6.91 17.09 -4.57
C PRO A 81 6.33 17.79 -3.34
N VAL A 82 5.05 18.17 -3.37
CA VAL A 82 4.36 18.83 -2.25
C VAL A 82 4.27 17.92 -1.02
N LYS A 83 4.14 16.60 -1.21
CA LYS A 83 4.07 15.61 -0.12
C LYS A 83 5.41 14.96 0.20
N ALA A 84 6.48 15.33 -0.49
CA ALA A 84 7.75 14.60 -0.42
C ALA A 84 8.38 14.64 0.98
N LEU A 85 8.36 15.79 1.64
CA LEU A 85 8.94 15.93 2.98
C LEU A 85 8.17 15.14 4.03
N ASP A 86 6.83 15.21 4.00
CA ASP A 86 5.96 14.44 4.90
C ASP A 86 6.17 12.94 4.72
N TYR A 87 6.24 12.49 3.46
CA TYR A 87 6.53 11.10 3.13
C TYR A 87 7.88 10.63 3.69
N ILE A 88 8.94 11.42 3.51
CA ILE A 88 10.28 11.09 4.01
C ILE A 88 10.27 11.01 5.54
N ALA A 89 9.63 11.96 6.22
CA ALA A 89 9.52 11.98 7.67
C ALA A 89 8.76 10.75 8.20
N GLU A 90 7.63 10.40 7.58
CA GLU A 90 6.82 9.24 7.97
C GLU A 90 7.55 7.92 7.73
N MET A 91 8.19 7.73 6.56
CA MET A 91 8.97 6.52 6.28
C MET A 91 10.20 6.38 7.19
N ASN A 92 10.85 7.48 7.56
CA ASN A 92 11.94 7.45 8.54
C ASN A 92 11.45 7.05 9.94
N THR A 93 10.26 7.51 10.33
CA THR A 93 9.63 7.11 11.60
C THR A 93 9.40 5.59 11.62
N TYR A 94 8.77 5.04 10.58
CA TYR A 94 8.59 3.59 10.47
C TYR A 94 9.91 2.82 10.41
N SER A 95 10.93 3.35 9.73
CA SER A 95 12.26 2.74 9.67
C SER A 95 12.87 2.61 11.07
N ASN A 96 12.80 3.67 11.87
CA ASN A 96 13.32 3.66 13.24
C ASN A 96 12.56 2.66 14.13
N GLU A 97 11.23 2.73 14.13
CA GLU A 97 10.38 1.78 14.88
C GLU A 97 10.64 0.33 14.47
N TYR A 98 10.84 0.10 13.17
CA TYR A 98 11.15 -1.21 12.61
C TYR A 98 12.46 -1.76 13.15
N TYR A 99 13.55 -0.97 13.13
CA TYR A 99 14.85 -1.42 13.62
C TYR A 99 14.91 -1.53 15.15
N ASP A 100 14.12 -0.74 15.88
CA ASP A 100 13.93 -0.91 17.33
C ASP A 100 13.25 -2.25 17.64
N ALA A 101 12.16 -2.57 16.94
CA ALA A 101 11.46 -3.85 17.08
C ALA A 101 12.34 -5.04 16.67
N VAL A 102 13.14 -4.91 15.60
CA VAL A 102 14.14 -5.91 15.19
C VAL A 102 15.17 -6.14 16.30
N SER A 103 15.69 -5.07 16.91
CA SER A 103 16.66 -5.17 18.01
C SER A 103 16.09 -5.91 19.22
N VAL A 104 14.84 -5.62 19.59
CA VAL A 104 14.12 -6.35 20.64
C VAL A 104 13.98 -7.84 20.32
N PHE A 105 13.61 -8.16 19.08
CA PHE A 105 13.47 -9.55 18.63
C PHE A 105 14.82 -10.30 18.64
N LEU A 106 15.89 -9.69 18.13
CA LEU A 106 17.22 -10.31 18.08
C LEU A 106 17.74 -10.65 19.49
N ASN A 107 17.49 -9.78 20.48
CA ASN A 107 17.84 -10.05 21.89
C ASN A 107 17.10 -11.25 22.47
N LYS A 108 15.89 -11.54 21.99
CA LYS A 108 15.06 -12.67 22.41
C LYS A 108 15.28 -13.94 21.59
N TYR A 109 16.00 -13.86 20.48
CA TYR A 109 16.05 -14.93 19.49
C TYR A 109 16.53 -16.27 20.06
N ASN A 110 17.58 -16.26 20.89
CA ASN A 110 18.07 -17.50 21.52
C ASN A 110 17.02 -18.13 22.46
N ASN A 111 16.32 -17.32 23.26
CA ASN A 111 15.24 -17.82 24.11
C ASN A 111 14.11 -18.42 23.27
N CYS A 112 13.78 -17.81 22.12
CA CYS A 112 12.80 -18.36 21.19
C CYS A 112 13.20 -19.74 20.65
N ILE A 113 14.50 -19.99 20.43
CA ILE A 113 15.00 -21.31 20.01
C ILE A 113 14.79 -22.32 21.13
N ASP A 114 15.07 -21.95 22.38
CA ASP A 114 14.90 -22.83 23.53
C ASP A 114 13.43 -23.17 23.78
N GLU A 115 12.52 -22.19 23.71
CA GLU A 115 11.08 -22.42 23.75
C GLU A 115 10.60 -23.32 22.61
N ALA A 116 11.18 -23.16 21.43
CA ALA A 116 10.83 -23.98 20.28
C ALA A 116 11.23 -25.45 20.43
N LYS A 117 12.28 -25.78 21.22
CA LYS A 117 12.64 -27.17 21.52
C LYS A 117 11.48 -27.88 22.24
N THR A 118 10.90 -27.23 23.24
CA THR A 118 9.75 -27.75 23.98
C THR A 118 8.49 -27.76 23.13
N ARG A 119 8.20 -26.64 22.44
CA ARG A 119 6.95 -26.47 21.68
C ARG A 119 6.85 -27.36 20.45
N LEU A 120 7.95 -27.56 19.71
CA LEU A 120 7.93 -28.34 18.45
C LEU A 120 8.14 -29.84 18.67
N GLY A 121 8.68 -30.27 19.83
CA GLY A 121 8.96 -31.67 20.11
C GLY A 121 9.78 -32.31 18.98
N ALA A 122 9.30 -33.43 18.44
CA ALA A 122 9.95 -34.15 17.35
C ALA A 122 10.10 -33.33 16.05
N LEU A 123 9.32 -32.25 15.87
CA LEU A 123 9.46 -31.36 14.71
C LEU A 123 10.61 -30.36 14.86
N PHE A 124 11.23 -30.27 16.04
CA PHE A 124 12.37 -29.37 16.25
C PHE A 124 13.59 -29.85 15.46
N ASN A 125 14.22 -28.94 14.72
CA ASN A 125 15.51 -29.19 14.09
C ASN A 125 16.36 -27.92 14.23
N VAL A 126 17.49 -28.03 14.93
CA VAL A 126 18.40 -26.91 15.18
C VAL A 126 18.92 -26.27 13.89
N LYS A 127 19.07 -27.05 12.81
CA LYS A 127 19.55 -26.56 11.51
C LYS A 127 18.53 -25.65 10.79
N ASP A 128 17.30 -25.57 11.31
CA ASP A 128 16.29 -24.66 10.78
C ASP A 128 16.45 -23.22 11.28
N TYR A 129 17.31 -23.00 12.28
CA TYR A 129 17.56 -21.71 12.91
C TYR A 129 18.91 -21.15 12.44
N PRO A 130 18.92 -20.11 11.59
CA PRO A 130 20.13 -19.38 11.23
C PRO A 130 20.77 -18.70 12.46
N SER A 131 22.04 -18.31 12.35
CA SER A 131 22.72 -17.52 13.38
C SER A 131 22.07 -16.13 13.55
N ILE A 132 22.31 -15.48 14.69
CA ILE A 132 21.81 -14.11 14.95
C ILE A 132 22.24 -13.15 13.83
N GLU A 133 23.50 -13.20 13.38
CA GLU A 133 24.01 -12.41 12.25
C GLU A 133 23.24 -12.66 10.95
N GLN A 134 22.98 -13.93 10.63
CA GLN A 134 22.20 -14.31 9.45
C GLN A 134 20.74 -13.86 9.54
N ILE A 135 20.15 -13.89 10.74
CA ILE A 135 18.79 -13.41 10.99
C ILE A 135 18.73 -11.89 10.86
N LYS A 136 19.69 -11.17 11.45
CA LYS A 136 19.78 -9.70 11.35
C LYS A 136 19.77 -9.26 9.89
N ASN A 137 20.56 -9.90 9.03
CA ASN A 137 20.63 -9.58 7.59
C ASN A 137 19.36 -9.92 6.80
N LYS A 138 18.37 -10.60 7.41
CA LYS A 138 17.06 -10.84 6.79
C LYS A 138 16.05 -9.72 7.06
N PHE A 139 16.39 -8.79 7.94
CA PHE A 139 15.60 -7.60 8.22
C PHE A 139 16.24 -6.40 7.55
N SER A 140 15.49 -5.74 6.67
CA SER A 140 15.91 -4.51 6.02
C SER A 140 14.69 -3.64 5.76
N PHE A 141 14.86 -2.34 5.93
CA PHE A 141 13.91 -1.30 5.61
C PHE A 141 14.67 -0.21 4.86
N SER A 142 14.27 0.05 3.62
CA SER A 142 14.82 1.13 2.82
C SER A 142 13.78 1.70 1.87
N PHE A 143 13.89 2.99 1.60
CA PHE A 143 13.15 3.64 0.52
C PHE A 143 14.10 4.53 -0.25
N HIS A 144 13.82 4.72 -1.54
CA HIS A 144 14.67 5.50 -2.43
C HIS A 144 13.79 6.36 -3.32
N THR A 145 14.14 7.64 -3.39
CA THR A 145 13.48 8.64 -4.21
C THR A 145 14.35 8.95 -5.41
N GLN A 146 13.74 9.08 -6.58
CA GLN A 146 14.39 9.50 -7.82
C GLN A 146 13.55 10.56 -8.51
N SER A 147 14.17 11.48 -9.23
CA SER A 147 13.42 12.43 -10.07
C SER A 147 12.88 11.72 -11.30
N ILE A 148 11.68 12.12 -11.75
CA ILE A 148 11.19 11.70 -13.07
C ILE A 148 12.09 12.34 -14.14
N PRO A 149 12.73 11.57 -15.02
CA PRO A 149 13.63 12.12 -16.04
C PRO A 149 12.81 12.88 -17.08
N THR A 150 12.99 14.20 -17.20
CA THR A 150 12.28 15.01 -18.22
C THR A 150 13.10 15.23 -19.49
N GLN A 151 14.40 14.95 -19.43
CA GLN A 151 15.34 15.12 -20.54
C GLN A 151 16.27 13.91 -20.64
N ILE A 152 16.64 13.55 -21.87
CA ILE A 152 17.71 12.59 -22.10
C ILE A 152 19.08 13.26 -21.97
N ASN A 153 20.11 12.49 -21.61
CA ASN A 153 21.49 12.92 -21.85
C ASN A 153 21.83 12.68 -23.34
N ASN A 154 22.17 13.73 -24.07
CA ASN A 154 22.48 13.70 -25.49
C ASN A 154 23.96 13.96 -25.83
N ASP A 155 24.86 14.06 -24.84
CA ASP A 155 26.28 14.43 -25.03
C ASP A 155 27.03 13.52 -26.02
N LEU A 156 26.56 12.28 -26.21
CA LEU A 156 27.18 11.26 -27.07
C LEU A 156 26.26 10.79 -28.21
N LEU A 157 25.14 11.47 -28.44
CA LEU A 157 24.13 11.05 -29.41
C LEU A 157 24.12 11.94 -30.64
N ASP A 158 23.83 11.35 -31.79
CA ASP A 158 23.47 12.11 -33.00
C ASP A 158 22.14 12.86 -32.76
N ASP A 159 22.02 14.07 -33.31
CA ASP A 159 20.85 14.94 -33.10
C ASP A 159 19.53 14.28 -33.48
N THR A 160 19.51 13.46 -34.53
CA THR A 160 18.29 12.76 -34.97
C THR A 160 17.88 11.66 -33.97
N ILE A 161 18.87 10.96 -33.41
CA ILE A 161 18.67 9.93 -32.38
C ILE A 161 18.23 10.59 -31.09
N ALA A 162 18.87 11.70 -30.70
CA ALA A 162 18.52 12.47 -29.52
C ALA A 162 17.06 12.98 -29.58
N ALA A 163 16.65 13.58 -30.70
CA ALA A 163 15.28 14.03 -30.90
C ALA A 163 14.27 12.88 -30.79
N SER A 164 14.53 11.73 -31.42
CA SER A 164 13.64 10.57 -31.36
C SER A 164 13.52 9.98 -29.94
N LEU A 165 14.62 9.92 -29.19
CA LEU A 165 14.60 9.42 -27.81
C LEU A 165 13.89 10.39 -26.86
N GLN A 166 14.06 11.70 -27.06
CA GLN A 166 13.35 12.72 -26.28
C GLN A 166 11.84 12.64 -26.53
N GLU A 167 11.40 12.48 -27.79
CA GLU A 167 9.99 12.32 -28.13
C GLU A 167 9.39 11.07 -27.45
N LYS A 168 10.11 9.95 -27.49
CA LYS A 168 9.68 8.72 -26.80
C LYS A 168 9.57 8.90 -25.29
N LEU A 169 10.55 9.56 -24.67
CA LEU A 169 10.55 9.85 -23.24
C LEU A 169 9.35 10.70 -22.85
N SER A 170 9.10 11.80 -23.57
CA SER A 170 7.95 12.68 -23.32
C SER A 170 6.64 11.92 -23.42
N LYS A 171 6.45 11.14 -24.49
CA LYS A 171 5.24 10.33 -24.68
C LYS A 171 5.04 9.30 -23.56
N GLU A 172 6.12 8.64 -23.13
CA GLU A 172 6.06 7.66 -22.06
C GLU A 172 5.66 8.30 -20.72
N ILE A 173 6.19 9.48 -20.41
CA ILE A 173 5.85 10.24 -19.22
C ILE A 173 4.37 10.66 -19.25
N ASP A 174 3.91 11.18 -20.39
CA ASP A 174 2.50 11.58 -20.58
C ASP A 174 1.56 10.39 -20.39
N ASP A 175 1.88 9.23 -20.98
CA ASP A 175 1.10 8.00 -20.83
C ASP A 175 1.06 7.54 -19.36
N ARG A 176 2.17 7.65 -18.62
CA ARG A 176 2.23 7.32 -17.18
C ARG A 176 1.41 8.30 -16.35
N PHE A 177 1.50 9.60 -16.58
CA PHE A 177 0.67 10.59 -15.90
C PHE A 177 -0.82 10.40 -16.20
N ASN A 178 -1.18 10.05 -17.43
CA ASN A 178 -2.56 9.72 -17.77
C ASN A 178 -3.06 8.48 -17.04
N LYS A 179 -2.22 7.45 -16.86
CA LYS A 179 -2.55 6.30 -15.99
C LYS A 179 -2.73 6.70 -14.54
N VAL A 180 -1.86 7.57 -14.00
CA VAL A 180 -2.03 8.12 -12.64
C VAL A 180 -3.38 8.82 -12.52
N LYS A 181 -3.71 9.74 -13.44
CA LYS A 181 -5.00 10.46 -13.45
C LYS A 181 -6.20 9.51 -13.49
N LYS A 182 -6.18 8.52 -14.38
CA LYS A 182 -7.23 7.48 -14.42
C LYS A 182 -7.33 6.69 -13.11
N SER A 183 -6.21 6.38 -12.47
CA SER A 183 -6.21 5.70 -11.18
C SER A 183 -6.85 6.54 -10.08
N LEU A 184 -6.72 7.88 -10.12
CA LEU A 184 -7.42 8.77 -9.19
C LEU A 184 -8.93 8.68 -9.39
N TRP A 185 -9.42 8.80 -10.62
CA TRP A 185 -10.85 8.63 -10.94
C TRP A 185 -11.38 7.26 -10.53
N HIS A 186 -10.64 6.18 -10.81
CA HIS A 186 -10.99 4.83 -10.40
C HIS A 186 -11.05 4.69 -8.87
N ASN A 187 -10.08 5.24 -8.13
CA ASN A 187 -10.09 5.22 -6.67
C ASN A 187 -11.26 6.00 -6.07
N ALA A 188 -11.63 7.14 -6.68
CA ALA A 188 -12.84 7.87 -6.31
C ALA A 188 -14.10 7.03 -6.53
N TYR A 189 -14.19 6.38 -7.70
CA TYR A 189 -15.28 5.46 -8.02
C TYR A 189 -15.38 4.32 -7.00
N GLU A 190 -14.28 3.63 -6.66
CA GLU A 190 -14.29 2.53 -5.70
C GLU A 190 -14.75 2.97 -4.31
N LYS A 191 -14.30 4.14 -3.84
CA LYS A 191 -14.74 4.71 -2.55
C LYS A 191 -16.23 5.05 -2.57
N LEU A 192 -16.73 5.64 -3.65
CA LEU A 192 -18.14 5.96 -3.82
C LEU A 192 -19.01 4.71 -3.97
N SER A 193 -18.50 3.67 -4.66
CA SER A 193 -19.15 2.36 -4.80
C SER A 193 -19.35 1.70 -3.44
N LEU A 194 -18.30 1.68 -2.62
CA LEU A 194 -18.40 1.20 -1.24
C LEU A 194 -19.42 2.02 -0.44
N LEU A 195 -19.41 3.35 -0.55
CA LEU A 195 -20.40 4.19 0.11
C LEU A 195 -21.82 3.86 -0.36
N ARG A 196 -22.04 3.69 -1.67
CA ARG A 196 -23.35 3.35 -2.23
C ARG A 196 -23.86 2.01 -1.69
N GLU A 197 -22.98 1.01 -1.57
CA GLU A 197 -23.29 -0.27 -0.93
C GLU A 197 -23.72 -0.06 0.53
N ARG A 198 -22.96 0.73 1.30
CA ARG A 198 -23.29 1.02 2.72
C ARG A 198 -24.61 1.77 2.87
N LEU A 199 -24.88 2.73 1.99
CA LEU A 199 -26.13 3.47 1.95
C LEU A 199 -27.32 2.56 1.61
N SER A 200 -27.11 1.50 0.83
CA SER A 200 -28.16 0.53 0.45
C SER A 200 -28.29 -0.63 1.44
N SER A 201 -27.32 -0.83 2.33
CA SER A 201 -27.29 -1.95 3.27
C SER A 201 -28.17 -1.71 4.51
N ALA A 202 -28.74 -2.79 5.07
CA ALA A 202 -29.43 -2.76 6.36
C ALA A 202 -28.47 -2.63 7.57
N ASN A 203 -27.16 -2.63 7.33
CA ASN A 203 -26.15 -2.54 8.38
C ASN A 203 -26.03 -1.11 8.95
N ILE A 204 -25.49 -1.03 10.18
CA ILE A 204 -25.19 0.25 10.84
C ILE A 204 -24.20 1.05 10.00
N PHE A 205 -24.58 2.28 9.67
CA PHE A 205 -23.74 3.22 8.95
C PHE A 205 -22.67 3.82 9.88
N ARG A 206 -21.40 3.70 9.49
CA ARG A 206 -20.24 4.16 10.28
C ARG A 206 -19.76 5.52 9.81
N ASN A 207 -19.33 6.38 10.73
CA ASN A 207 -18.80 7.71 10.41
C ASN A 207 -17.62 7.64 9.44
N SER A 208 -16.73 6.67 9.68
CA SER A 208 -15.53 6.43 8.87
C SER A 208 -15.81 6.27 7.38
N THR A 209 -17.02 5.87 6.98
CA THR A 209 -17.37 5.76 5.55
C THR A 209 -17.39 7.13 4.85
N ILE A 210 -17.86 8.18 5.54
CA ILE A 210 -17.89 9.55 5.02
C ILE A 210 -16.52 10.22 5.19
N GLU A 211 -15.90 10.05 6.36
CA GLU A 211 -14.56 10.60 6.67
C GLU A 211 -13.53 10.17 5.59
N ASN A 212 -13.49 8.87 5.26
CA ASN A 212 -12.58 8.32 4.24
C ASN A 212 -12.73 8.92 2.83
N ILE A 213 -13.91 9.48 2.50
CA ILE A 213 -14.20 10.10 1.21
C ILE A 213 -13.75 11.56 1.23
N VAL A 214 -14.05 12.28 2.31
CA VAL A 214 -13.64 13.67 2.50
C VAL A 214 -12.12 13.77 2.62
N GLU A 215 -11.48 12.88 3.39
CA GLU A 215 -10.02 12.77 3.50
C GLU A 215 -9.39 12.51 2.13
N TYR A 216 -9.92 11.55 1.37
CA TYR A 216 -9.43 11.27 0.03
C TYR A 216 -9.48 12.50 -0.87
N ALA A 217 -10.58 13.25 -0.87
CA ALA A 217 -10.66 14.46 -1.69
C ALA A 217 -9.68 15.54 -1.26
N ASN A 218 -9.52 15.76 0.05
CA ASN A 218 -8.50 16.68 0.57
C ASN A 218 -7.09 16.24 0.15
N ASP A 219 -6.79 14.95 0.24
CA ASP A 219 -5.48 14.40 -0.07
C ASP A 219 -5.11 14.52 -1.54
N ILE A 220 -6.05 14.24 -2.44
CA ILE A 220 -5.80 14.31 -3.88
C ILE A 220 -5.76 15.76 -4.35
N MET A 221 -6.54 16.67 -3.75
CA MET A 221 -6.53 18.09 -4.09
C MET A 221 -5.17 18.77 -3.83
N LEU A 222 -4.32 18.19 -2.99
CA LEU A 222 -2.95 18.66 -2.77
C LEU A 222 -1.99 18.32 -3.93
N LEU A 223 -2.36 17.40 -4.83
CA LEU A 223 -1.53 16.93 -5.95
C LEU A 223 -1.70 17.86 -7.17
N THR A 224 -1.44 19.16 -7.00
CA THR A 224 -1.70 20.21 -8.00
C THR A 224 -1.00 19.99 -9.35
N ASP A 225 0.03 19.16 -9.35
CA ASP A 225 0.84 18.78 -10.49
C ASP A 225 0.25 17.62 -11.32
N ILE A 226 -0.81 16.97 -10.85
CA ILE A 226 -1.53 15.91 -11.57
C ILE A 226 -2.99 16.28 -11.83
N VAL A 227 -3.64 16.97 -10.89
CA VAL A 227 -5.08 17.20 -10.91
C VAL A 227 -5.42 18.27 -11.95
N ASP A 228 -6.25 17.92 -12.94
CA ASP A 228 -6.80 18.87 -13.91
C ASP A 228 -8.06 19.54 -13.38
N ASP A 229 -8.50 20.62 -14.04
CA ASP A 229 -9.66 21.41 -13.62
C ASP A 229 -10.93 20.54 -13.43
N THR A 230 -11.13 19.55 -14.31
CA THR A 230 -12.25 18.60 -14.22
C THR A 230 -12.21 17.80 -12.92
N LEU A 231 -11.05 17.24 -12.57
CA LEU A 231 -10.90 16.49 -11.32
C LEU A 231 -10.97 17.43 -10.11
N VAL A 232 -10.44 18.66 -10.18
CA VAL A 232 -10.60 19.66 -9.11
C VAL A 232 -12.08 19.94 -8.83
N ASP A 233 -12.87 20.21 -9.86
CA ASP A 233 -14.30 20.51 -9.74
C ASP A 233 -15.06 19.33 -9.10
N PHE A 234 -14.77 18.12 -9.56
CA PHE A 234 -15.35 16.90 -8.99
C PHE A 234 -14.98 16.70 -7.52
N LEU A 235 -13.71 16.90 -7.15
CA LEU A 235 -13.25 16.76 -5.76
C LEU A 235 -13.87 17.83 -4.85
N ASN A 236 -14.03 19.05 -5.34
CA ASN A 236 -14.72 20.12 -4.64
C ASN A 236 -16.21 19.80 -4.41
N GLU A 237 -16.89 19.27 -5.43
CA GLU A 237 -18.27 18.82 -5.30
C GLU A 237 -18.39 17.69 -4.27
N LEU A 238 -17.56 16.65 -4.41
CA LEU A 238 -17.52 15.52 -3.49
C LEU A 238 -17.31 16.00 -2.04
N LYS A 239 -16.34 16.88 -1.82
CA LYS A 239 -16.08 17.47 -0.50
C LYS A 239 -17.28 18.26 0.02
N SER A 240 -17.88 19.11 -0.80
CA SER A 240 -19.04 19.92 -0.43
C SER A 240 -20.24 19.05 -0.01
N VAL A 241 -20.56 18.03 -0.82
CA VAL A 241 -21.67 17.12 -0.60
C VAL A 241 -21.49 16.34 0.71
N TYR A 242 -20.31 15.77 0.94
CA TYR A 242 -20.10 14.82 2.04
C TYR A 242 -19.67 15.49 3.35
N SER A 243 -19.07 16.68 3.31
CA SER A 243 -18.78 17.44 4.54
C SER A 243 -20.05 17.98 5.20
N ALA A 244 -21.13 18.16 4.44
CA ALA A 244 -22.44 18.63 4.94
C ALA A 244 -23.36 17.50 5.44
N VAL A 245 -22.90 16.24 5.42
CA VAL A 245 -23.72 15.08 5.81
C VAL A 245 -23.93 15.03 7.31
N GLU A 246 -25.19 14.90 7.71
CA GLU A 246 -25.57 14.55 9.08
C GLU A 246 -25.62 13.02 9.21
N ILE A 247 -24.56 12.43 9.78
CA ILE A 247 -24.39 10.97 9.82
C ILE A 247 -25.51 10.28 10.61
N ASP A 248 -26.00 10.91 11.68
CA ASP A 248 -27.10 10.34 12.45
C ASP A 248 -28.40 10.27 11.64
N ARG A 249 -28.64 11.24 10.75
CA ARG A 249 -29.77 11.19 9.83
C ARG A 249 -29.62 10.07 8.80
N LEU A 250 -28.41 9.77 8.32
CA LEU A 250 -28.20 8.59 7.46
C LEU A 250 -28.58 7.27 8.14
N ARG A 251 -28.59 7.22 9.48
CA ARG A 251 -28.97 6.02 10.25
C ARG A 251 -30.47 5.90 10.45
N THR A 252 -31.18 7.01 10.60
CA THR A 252 -32.58 7.03 11.05
C THR A 252 -33.58 7.47 9.99
N ASP A 253 -33.15 8.23 8.98
CA ASP A 253 -34.01 8.85 7.97
C ASP A 253 -33.80 8.18 6.60
N ASN A 254 -34.75 7.33 6.21
CA ASN A 254 -34.70 6.56 4.97
C ASN A 254 -34.72 7.45 3.71
N GLU A 255 -35.44 8.57 3.73
CA GLU A 255 -35.50 9.49 2.59
C GLU A 255 -34.18 10.25 2.44
N TYR A 256 -33.59 10.70 3.57
CA TYR A 256 -32.26 11.29 3.57
C TYR A 256 -31.20 10.30 3.07
N ARG A 257 -31.27 9.04 3.51
CA ARG A 257 -30.37 7.97 3.05
C ARG A 257 -30.52 7.70 1.55
N LYS A 258 -31.75 7.67 1.03
CA LYS A 258 -32.05 7.50 -0.40
C LYS A 258 -31.52 8.67 -1.24
N LYS A 259 -31.73 9.91 -0.79
CA LYS A 259 -31.19 11.11 -1.44
C LYS A 259 -29.67 11.04 -1.60
N TYR A 260 -28.96 10.67 -0.54
CA TYR A 260 -27.51 10.55 -0.61
C TYR A 260 -27.09 9.36 -1.46
N ALA A 261 -27.83 8.25 -1.44
CA ALA A 261 -27.56 7.14 -2.33
C ALA A 261 -27.64 7.59 -3.81
N GLU A 262 -28.71 8.29 -4.21
CA GLU A 262 -28.87 8.83 -5.57
C GLU A 262 -27.75 9.80 -5.94
N THR A 263 -27.39 10.69 -5.02
CA THR A 263 -26.26 11.61 -5.19
C THR A 263 -24.95 10.85 -5.39
N THR A 264 -24.68 9.83 -4.58
CA THR A 264 -23.50 8.96 -4.72
C THR A 264 -23.50 8.24 -6.06
N SER A 265 -24.65 7.75 -6.54
CA SER A 265 -24.74 7.09 -7.85
C SER A 265 -24.43 8.04 -9.01
N ARG A 266 -24.84 9.31 -8.94
CA ARG A 266 -24.45 10.31 -9.95
C ARG A 266 -22.95 10.54 -9.94
N LEU A 267 -22.35 10.77 -8.77
CA LEU A 267 -20.90 11.00 -8.64
C LEU A 267 -20.10 9.77 -9.07
N MET A 268 -20.59 8.55 -8.81
CA MET A 268 -19.98 7.32 -9.32
C MET A 268 -19.99 7.29 -10.86
N TYR A 269 -21.11 7.62 -11.48
CA TYR A 269 -21.21 7.63 -12.94
C TYR A 269 -20.26 8.64 -13.56
N GLU A 270 -20.16 9.84 -12.98
CA GLU A 270 -19.21 10.87 -13.42
C GLU A 270 -17.76 10.41 -13.28
N ALA A 271 -17.39 9.79 -12.15
CA ALA A 271 -16.06 9.22 -11.97
C ALA A 271 -15.76 8.11 -13.00
N SER A 272 -16.75 7.29 -13.35
CA SER A 272 -16.57 6.21 -14.33
C SER A 272 -16.48 6.70 -15.78
N GLN A 273 -16.87 7.94 -16.10
CA GLN A 273 -16.68 8.51 -17.43
C GLN A 273 -15.25 9.03 -17.64
N ASN A 274 -14.55 9.35 -16.55
CA ASN A 274 -13.22 9.99 -16.59
C ASN A 274 -12.06 9.03 -16.29
N GLY A 275 -12.31 7.88 -15.65
CA GLY A 275 -11.32 6.83 -15.37
C GLY A 275 -11.33 5.70 -16.40
#